data_AF-A0A955BT23-F1
#
_entry.id   AF-A0A955BT23-F1
#
_cell.length_a   1.000
_cell.length_b   1.000
_cell.length_c   1.000
_cell.angle_alpha   90.00
_cell.angle_beta   90.00
_cell.angle_gamma   90.00
#
_symmetry.space_group_name_H-M   'P 1'
#
loop_
_entity.id
_entity.type
_entity.pdbx_description
1 polymer ?
#
loop_
_entity_poly.entity_id
_entity_poly.type
_entity_poly.pdbx_seq_one_letter_code
_entity_poly.pdbx_strand_id
1 'polypeptide(L)'
;MSKVSVREAALLTGKSRETINAATKSGKLSSTRDGRNRKLIDVSELQRVYPLVKSMEDLKSPSESVRERPTPSDPDVRAEIARLGEKLAASEAMKDHLIEERARERRQLEDEIANLRNHLAKTQEQHGKALLLITDQSQHAERGGDWERSLKALEKRLANHEEQARRERQKSQEADRKLERYKRALHAERNKSLWQKLFG
;
A
#
# COMPACT_ATOMS: atom_id res chain seq x y z
N MET A 1 -39.16 -55.55 -35.74
CA MET A 1 -39.24 -54.13 -35.36
C MET A 1 -38.03 -53.77 -34.51
N SER A 2 -37.38 -52.65 -34.80
CA SER A 2 -36.15 -52.23 -34.13
C SER A 2 -36.47 -51.56 -32.81
N LYS A 3 -35.92 -52.07 -31.69
CA LYS A 3 -36.09 -51.48 -30.36
C LYS A 3 -34.85 -50.67 -29.99
N VAL A 4 -35.06 -49.46 -29.49
CA VAL A 4 -34.00 -48.53 -29.09
C VAL A 4 -34.14 -48.14 -27.62
N SER A 5 -33.01 -47.79 -27.00
CA SER A 5 -32.99 -47.26 -25.64
C SER A 5 -33.53 -45.83 -25.59
N VAL A 6 -33.88 -45.36 -24.39
CA VAL A 6 -34.33 -43.97 -24.18
C VAL A 6 -33.30 -42.94 -24.66
N ARG A 7 -32.00 -43.25 -24.56
CA ARG A 7 -30.92 -42.36 -25.02
C ARG A 7 -30.89 -42.28 -26.54
N GLU A 8 -30.99 -43.40 -27.22
CA GLU A 8 -31.03 -43.45 -28.68
C GLU A 8 -32.31 -42.82 -29.21
N ALA A 9 -33.46 -43.07 -28.57
CA ALA A 9 -34.73 -42.43 -28.89
C ALA A 9 -34.65 -40.89 -28.82
N ALA A 10 -33.99 -40.35 -27.78
CA ALA A 10 -33.74 -38.92 -27.64
C ALA A 10 -32.89 -38.38 -28.79
N LEU A 11 -31.85 -39.10 -29.21
CA LEU A 11 -30.99 -38.70 -30.33
C LEU A 11 -31.70 -38.80 -31.68
N LEU A 12 -32.52 -39.83 -31.90
CA LEU A 12 -33.31 -40.02 -33.13
C LEU A 12 -34.37 -38.93 -33.31
N THR A 13 -35.04 -38.53 -32.23
CA THR A 13 -36.13 -37.54 -32.27
C THR A 13 -35.67 -36.10 -32.02
N GLY A 14 -34.41 -35.90 -31.61
CA GLY A 14 -33.89 -34.60 -31.18
C GLY A 14 -34.54 -34.04 -29.90
N LYS A 15 -35.27 -34.88 -29.15
CA LYS A 15 -35.92 -34.49 -27.89
C LYS A 15 -35.07 -34.87 -26.68
N SER A 16 -35.28 -34.20 -25.55
CA SER A 16 -34.55 -34.51 -24.32
C SER A 16 -34.93 -35.89 -23.77
N ARG A 17 -34.03 -36.51 -22.99
CA ARG A 17 -34.27 -37.82 -22.36
C ARG A 17 -35.45 -37.78 -21.38
N GLU A 18 -35.66 -36.63 -20.75
CA GLU A 18 -36.76 -36.35 -19.82
C GLU A 18 -38.09 -36.35 -20.57
N THR A 19 -38.10 -35.74 -21.77
CA THR A 19 -39.29 -35.70 -22.65
C THR A 19 -39.71 -37.11 -23.06
N ILE A 20 -38.76 -37.95 -23.47
CA ILE A 20 -39.03 -39.34 -23.84
C ILE A 20 -39.51 -40.15 -22.62
N ASN A 21 -38.87 -39.97 -21.46
CA ASN A 21 -39.30 -40.63 -20.23
C ASN A 21 -40.70 -40.22 -19.77
N ALA A 22 -41.05 -38.93 -19.91
CA ALA A 22 -42.36 -38.40 -19.59
C ALA A 22 -43.43 -38.98 -20.53
N ALA A 23 -43.16 -39.05 -21.83
CA ALA A 23 -44.05 -39.64 -22.83
C ALA A 23 -44.28 -41.14 -22.61
N THR A 24 -43.28 -41.88 -22.14
CA THR A 24 -43.46 -43.27 -21.72
C THR A 24 -44.26 -43.39 -20.42
N LYS A 25 -44.04 -42.48 -19.45
CA LYS A 25 -44.75 -42.49 -18.17
C LYS A 25 -46.23 -42.11 -18.31
N SER A 26 -46.55 -41.22 -19.24
CA SER A 26 -47.92 -40.82 -19.55
C SER A 26 -48.66 -41.78 -20.48
N GLY A 27 -47.99 -42.83 -20.97
CA GLY A 27 -48.57 -43.81 -21.90
C GLY A 27 -48.66 -43.34 -23.35
N LYS A 28 -48.13 -42.16 -23.69
CA LYS A 28 -48.10 -41.63 -25.06
C LYS A 28 -47.22 -42.47 -25.99
N LEU A 29 -46.12 -43.00 -25.45
CA LEU A 29 -45.21 -43.94 -26.11
C LEU A 29 -45.27 -45.30 -25.42
N SER A 30 -45.52 -46.36 -26.20
CA SER A 30 -45.38 -47.72 -25.68
C SER A 30 -43.91 -48.09 -25.48
N SER A 31 -43.59 -48.68 -24.32
CA SER A 31 -42.24 -49.17 -24.03
C SER A 31 -42.30 -50.58 -23.43
N THR A 32 -41.42 -51.45 -23.87
CA THR A 32 -41.16 -52.75 -23.22
C THR A 32 -40.01 -52.60 -22.24
N ARG A 33 -39.94 -53.45 -21.22
CA ARG A 33 -38.73 -53.56 -20.39
C ARG A 33 -37.91 -54.77 -20.82
N ASP A 34 -36.60 -54.59 -20.91
CA ASP A 34 -35.63 -55.66 -21.16
C ASP A 34 -35.43 -56.53 -19.90
N GLY A 35 -34.77 -57.68 -20.01
CA GLY A 35 -34.41 -58.58 -18.89
C GLY A 35 -33.52 -57.93 -17.82
N ARG A 36 -32.98 -56.74 -18.10
CA ARG A 36 -32.26 -55.88 -17.13
C ARG A 36 -33.08 -54.69 -16.64
N ASN A 37 -34.41 -54.74 -16.76
CA ASN A 37 -35.37 -53.69 -16.37
C ASN A 37 -35.16 -52.32 -17.05
N ARG A 38 -34.50 -52.30 -18.22
CA ARG A 38 -34.29 -51.08 -19.02
C ARG A 38 -35.46 -50.86 -19.97
N LYS A 39 -35.92 -49.61 -20.12
CA LYS A 39 -36.96 -49.25 -21.08
C LYS A 39 -36.43 -49.31 -22.51
N LEU A 40 -37.12 -50.09 -23.35
CA LEU A 40 -36.92 -50.23 -24.77
C LEU A 40 -38.16 -49.71 -25.49
N ILE A 41 -37.96 -48.82 -26.47
CA ILE A 41 -39.03 -48.18 -27.23
C ILE A 41 -38.89 -48.63 -28.68
N ASP A 42 -40.01 -48.95 -29.32
CA ASP A 42 -40.02 -49.29 -30.73
C ASP A 42 -39.83 -48.02 -31.58
N VAL A 43 -39.00 -48.09 -32.62
CA VAL A 43 -38.80 -46.96 -33.55
C VAL A 43 -40.11 -46.57 -34.25
N SER A 44 -40.99 -47.55 -34.49
CA SER A 44 -42.32 -47.30 -35.10
C SER A 44 -43.20 -46.43 -34.20
N GLU A 45 -43.16 -46.68 -32.89
CA GLU A 45 -43.88 -45.88 -31.89
C GLU A 45 -43.27 -44.48 -31.75
N LEU A 46 -41.93 -44.37 -31.85
CA LEU A 46 -41.27 -43.07 -31.86
C LEU A 46 -41.71 -42.23 -33.05
N GLN A 47 -41.67 -42.79 -34.26
CA GLN A 47 -42.06 -42.09 -35.48
C GLN A 47 -43.54 -41.66 -35.48
N ARG A 48 -44.43 -42.44 -34.85
CA ARG A 48 -45.85 -42.09 -34.69
C ARG A 48 -46.05 -40.83 -33.84
N VAL A 49 -45.24 -40.66 -32.79
CA VAL A 49 -45.43 -39.59 -31.79
C VAL A 49 -44.53 -38.39 -32.03
N TYR A 50 -43.33 -38.62 -32.55
CA TYR A 50 -42.31 -37.61 -32.80
C TYR A 50 -41.68 -37.85 -34.19
N PRO A 51 -41.58 -36.83 -35.05
CA PRO A 51 -40.86 -36.98 -36.31
C PRO A 51 -39.39 -37.31 -36.02
N LEU A 52 -38.84 -38.29 -36.76
CA LEU A 52 -37.44 -38.66 -36.65
C LEU A 52 -36.59 -37.59 -37.36
N VAL A 53 -35.59 -37.09 -36.64
CA VAL A 53 -34.65 -36.05 -37.11
C VAL A 53 -33.36 -36.69 -37.62
N LYS A 54 -33.04 -37.91 -37.17
CA LYS A 54 -31.86 -38.68 -37.57
C LYS A 54 -32.23 -40.11 -37.93
N SER A 55 -31.50 -40.72 -38.86
CA SER A 55 -31.61 -42.14 -39.17
C SER A 55 -30.87 -42.99 -38.13
N MET A 56 -31.16 -44.30 -38.06
CA MET A 56 -30.43 -45.19 -37.15
C MET A 56 -28.97 -45.38 -37.59
N GLU A 57 -28.70 -45.22 -38.88
CA GLU A 57 -27.38 -45.27 -39.50
C GLU A 57 -26.51 -44.07 -39.07
N ASP A 58 -27.12 -42.89 -38.91
CA ASP A 58 -26.44 -41.69 -38.39
C ASP A 58 -26.05 -41.82 -36.91
N LEU A 59 -26.74 -42.66 -36.14
CA LEU A 59 -26.40 -42.92 -34.74
C LEU A 59 -25.27 -43.95 -34.56
N LYS A 60 -25.10 -44.85 -35.52
CA LYS A 60 -24.05 -45.87 -35.50
C LYS A 60 -22.72 -45.35 -36.04
N SER A 61 -22.76 -44.26 -36.80
CA SER A 61 -21.57 -43.53 -37.20
C SER A 61 -20.98 -42.84 -35.97
N PRO A 62 -19.73 -43.17 -35.54
CA PRO A 62 -19.08 -42.42 -34.48
C PRO A 62 -19.00 -40.97 -34.97
N SER A 63 -19.49 -40.04 -34.16
CA SER A 63 -19.39 -38.62 -34.46
C SER A 63 -17.93 -38.25 -34.76
N GLU A 64 -17.66 -37.97 -36.04
CA GLU A 64 -16.47 -37.27 -36.50
C GLU A 64 -16.48 -35.89 -35.82
N SER A 65 -15.75 -35.76 -34.71
CA SER A 65 -15.31 -34.50 -34.04
C SER A 65 -15.08 -34.63 -32.52
N VAL A 66 -14.81 -35.82 -31.99
CA VAL A 66 -13.98 -35.86 -30.76
C VAL A 66 -12.54 -35.69 -31.23
N ARG A 67 -12.07 -34.44 -31.31
CA ARG A 67 -10.63 -34.16 -31.38
C ARG A 67 -9.98 -34.97 -30.27
N GLU A 68 -9.17 -35.96 -30.65
CA GLU A 68 -8.29 -36.64 -29.72
C GLU A 68 -7.50 -35.56 -28.98
N ARG A 69 -7.75 -35.42 -27.67
CA ARG A 69 -6.82 -34.70 -26.82
C ARG A 69 -5.51 -35.48 -26.92
N PRO A 70 -4.38 -34.85 -27.30
CA PRO A 70 -3.10 -35.52 -27.19
C PRO A 70 -2.93 -35.90 -25.72
N THR A 71 -2.84 -37.20 -25.45
CA THR A 71 -2.44 -37.69 -24.13
C THR A 71 -1.01 -37.20 -23.91
N PRO A 72 -0.74 -36.39 -22.88
CA PRO A 72 0.61 -35.90 -22.64
C PRO A 72 1.51 -37.11 -22.40
N SER A 73 2.58 -37.20 -23.18
CA SER A 73 3.60 -38.22 -23.02
C SER A 73 4.33 -38.01 -21.69
N ASP A 74 4.71 -39.09 -20.99
CA ASP A 74 5.45 -39.04 -19.72
C ASP A 74 6.63 -38.04 -19.65
N PRO A 75 7.46 -37.85 -20.71
CA PRO A 75 8.50 -36.81 -20.69
C PRO A 75 7.95 -35.38 -20.61
N ASP A 76 6.78 -35.11 -21.18
CA ASP A 76 6.15 -33.78 -21.19
C ASP A 76 5.58 -33.43 -19.80
N VAL A 77 5.02 -34.42 -19.12
CA VAL A 77 4.59 -34.30 -17.71
C VAL A 77 5.78 -34.07 -16.78
N ARG A 78 6.90 -34.77 -16.99
CA ARG A 78 8.13 -34.56 -16.20
C ARG A 78 8.73 -33.17 -16.40
N ALA A 79 8.72 -32.66 -17.64
CA ALA A 79 9.17 -31.31 -17.94
C ALA A 79 8.31 -30.24 -17.26
N GLU A 80 6.98 -30.42 -17.27
CA GLU A 80 6.08 -29.49 -16.58
C GLU A 80 6.21 -29.58 -15.05
N ILE A 81 6.43 -30.76 -14.48
CA ILE A 81 6.73 -30.91 -13.04
C ILE A 81 8.02 -30.17 -12.67
N ALA A 82 9.08 -30.29 -13.47
CA ALA A 82 10.33 -29.56 -13.23
C ALA A 82 10.11 -28.04 -13.27
N ARG A 83 9.40 -27.55 -14.29
CA ARG A 83 9.06 -26.13 -14.43
C ARG A 83 8.19 -25.60 -13.30
N LEU A 84 7.22 -26.39 -12.84
CA LEU A 84 6.38 -26.04 -11.69
C LEU A 84 7.19 -26.05 -10.40
N GLY A 85 8.14 -26.97 -10.24
CA GLY A 85 9.09 -27.01 -9.13
C GLY A 85 9.97 -25.77 -9.07
N GLU A 86 10.53 -25.36 -10.21
CA GLU A 86 11.31 -24.11 -10.31
C GLU A 86 10.46 -22.88 -9.96
N LYS A 87 9.23 -22.81 -10.48
CA LYS A 87 8.31 -21.71 -10.17
C LYS A 87 7.92 -21.69 -8.69
N LEU A 88 7.76 -22.86 -8.07
CA LEU A 88 7.47 -22.97 -6.65
C LEU A 88 8.66 -22.47 -5.82
N ALA A 89 9.87 -22.93 -6.13
CA ALA A 89 11.10 -22.49 -5.47
C ALA A 89 11.30 -20.96 -5.62
N ALA A 90 11.06 -20.40 -6.81
CA ALA A 90 11.12 -18.97 -7.04
C ALA A 90 10.07 -18.20 -6.22
N SER A 91 8.85 -18.75 -6.08
CA SER A 91 7.81 -18.14 -5.27
C SER A 91 8.11 -18.20 -3.78
N GLU A 92 8.69 -19.30 -3.31
CA GLU A 92 9.12 -19.48 -1.93
C GLU A 92 10.23 -18.50 -1.57
N ALA A 93 11.27 -18.39 -2.41
CA ALA A 93 12.33 -17.39 -2.23
C ALA A 93 11.78 -15.95 -2.19
N MET A 94 10.79 -15.62 -3.04
CA MET A 94 10.14 -14.31 -3.01
C MET A 94 9.37 -14.08 -1.71
N LYS A 95 8.69 -15.10 -1.17
CA LYS A 95 7.99 -15.01 0.12
C LYS A 95 8.97 -14.79 1.27
N ASP A 96 10.08 -15.52 1.28
CA ASP A 96 11.10 -15.39 2.31
C ASP A 96 11.67 -13.97 2.32
N HIS A 97 12.01 -13.43 1.14
CA HIS A 97 12.44 -12.04 1.01
C HIS A 97 11.40 -11.03 1.53
N LEU A 98 10.12 -11.23 1.22
CA LEU A 98 9.04 -10.37 1.71
C LEU A 98 8.86 -10.47 3.23
N ILE A 99 9.02 -11.65 3.81
CA ILE A 99 8.96 -11.86 5.26
C ILE A 99 10.11 -11.11 5.94
N GLU A 100 11.32 -11.19 5.39
CA GLU A 100 12.46 -10.46 5.92
C GLU A 100 12.29 -8.95 5.84
N GLU A 101 11.82 -8.41 4.71
CA GLU A 101 11.50 -6.98 4.58
C GLU A 101 10.46 -6.55 5.62
N ARG A 102 9.37 -7.31 5.76
CA ARG A 102 8.34 -7.04 6.77
C ARG A 102 8.89 -7.11 8.20
N ALA A 103 9.82 -8.02 8.47
CA ALA A 103 10.47 -8.12 9.77
C ALA A 103 11.39 -6.91 10.04
N ARG A 104 12.11 -6.44 9.02
CA ARG A 104 12.93 -5.21 9.10
C ARG A 104 12.06 -3.99 9.37
N GLU A 105 10.99 -3.79 8.59
CA GLU A 105 10.03 -2.70 8.78
C GLU A 105 9.42 -2.72 10.18
N ARG A 106 8.97 -3.90 10.66
CA ARG A 106 8.42 -4.04 12.01
C ARG A 106 9.41 -3.62 13.09
N ARG A 107 10.68 -4.05 12.98
CA ARG A 107 11.73 -3.66 13.93
C ARG A 107 11.94 -2.14 13.93
N GLN A 108 12.00 -1.51 12.76
CA GLN A 108 12.15 -0.05 12.66
C GLN A 108 10.99 0.69 13.31
N LEU A 109 9.75 0.25 13.08
CA LEU A 109 8.56 0.82 13.70
C LEU A 109 8.54 0.60 15.22
N GLU A 110 8.96 -0.57 15.69
CA GLU A 110 9.08 -0.87 17.13
C GLU A 110 10.11 0.04 17.80
N ASP A 111 11.26 0.26 17.17
CA ASP A 111 12.31 1.17 17.65
C ASP A 111 11.82 2.63 17.68
N GLU A 112 11.10 3.07 16.64
CA GLU A 112 10.51 4.41 16.59
C GLU A 112 9.45 4.60 17.70
N ILE A 113 8.56 3.63 17.89
CA ILE A 113 7.58 3.64 18.98
C ILE A 113 8.28 3.69 20.34
N ALA A 114 9.37 2.94 20.53
CA ALA A 114 10.14 2.97 21.76
C ALA A 114 10.77 4.35 22.02
N ASN A 115 11.35 4.97 20.98
CA ASN A 115 11.89 6.32 21.07
C ASN A 115 10.82 7.37 21.39
N LEU A 116 9.66 7.29 20.73
CA LEU A 116 8.53 8.20 20.99
C LEU A 116 8.01 8.04 22.43
N ARG A 117 7.88 6.80 22.93
CA ARG A 117 7.50 6.54 24.33
C ARG A 117 8.50 7.12 25.31
N ASN A 118 9.80 6.94 25.06
CA ASN A 118 10.87 7.51 25.89
C ASN A 118 10.85 9.04 25.88
N HIS A 119 10.64 9.65 24.71
CA HIS A 119 10.56 11.10 24.60
C HIS A 119 9.33 11.64 25.35
N LEU A 120 8.17 11.01 25.17
CA LEU A 120 6.94 11.39 25.87
C LEU A 120 7.08 11.27 27.39
N ALA A 121 7.70 10.20 27.88
CA ALA A 121 7.99 10.03 29.31
C ALA A 121 8.90 11.15 29.85
N LYS A 122 9.99 11.46 29.14
CA LYS A 122 10.91 12.57 29.51
C LYS A 122 10.19 13.91 29.50
N THR A 123 9.36 14.17 28.49
CA THR A 123 8.59 15.40 28.37
C THR A 123 7.57 15.52 29.51
N GLN A 124 6.88 14.43 29.87
CA GLN A 124 5.99 14.41 31.04
C GLN A 124 6.74 14.67 32.35
N GLU A 125 7.92 14.08 32.54
CA GLU A 125 8.76 14.32 33.71
C GLU A 125 9.21 15.80 33.78
N GLN A 126 9.66 16.35 32.65
CA GLN A 126 10.04 17.76 32.54
C GLN A 126 8.85 18.69 32.81
N HIS A 127 7.67 18.38 32.27
CA HIS A 127 6.45 19.13 32.56
C HIS A 127 6.09 19.08 34.04
N GLY A 128 6.17 17.90 34.67
CA GLY A 128 5.94 17.76 36.11
C GLY A 128 6.90 18.63 36.93
N LYS A 129 8.20 18.60 36.60
CA LYS A 129 9.21 19.46 37.24
C LYS A 129 8.94 20.94 37.01
N ALA A 130 8.59 21.33 35.79
CA ALA A 130 8.26 22.71 35.46
C ALA A 130 7.01 23.19 36.22
N LEU A 131 5.97 22.36 36.32
CA LEU A 131 4.78 22.66 37.12
C LEU A 131 5.11 22.80 38.61
N LEU A 132 5.96 21.94 39.17
CA LEU A 132 6.43 22.07 40.55
C LEU A 132 7.17 23.39 40.77
N LEU A 133 8.08 23.77 39.87
CA LEU A 133 8.81 25.04 39.96
C LEU A 133 7.88 26.25 39.82
N ILE A 134 6.91 26.21 38.90
CA ILE A 134 5.91 27.27 38.76
C ILE A 134 5.04 27.37 40.01
N THR A 135 4.62 26.22 40.56
CA THR A 135 3.79 26.18 41.78
C THR A 135 4.57 26.73 42.97
N ASP A 136 5.82 26.32 43.14
CA ASP A 136 6.74 26.83 44.16
C ASP A 136 6.96 28.35 44.01
N GLN A 137 7.26 28.81 42.79
CA GLN A 137 7.39 30.24 42.49
C GLN A 137 6.09 31.01 42.73
N SER A 138 4.92 30.41 42.47
CA SER A 138 3.62 31.04 42.75
C SER A 138 3.34 31.14 44.25
N GLN A 139 3.72 30.14 45.04
CA GLN A 139 3.64 30.21 46.51
C GLN A 139 4.61 31.26 47.09
N HIS A 140 5.79 31.40 46.49
CA HIS A 140 6.72 32.48 46.81
C HIS A 140 6.21 33.85 46.34
N ALA A 141 5.49 33.92 45.22
CA ALA A 141 4.88 35.16 44.72
C ALA A 141 3.68 35.61 45.57
N GLU A 142 2.92 34.68 46.16
CA GLU A 142 1.85 34.97 47.12
C GLU A 142 2.37 35.52 48.47
N ARG A 143 3.65 35.28 48.83
CA ARG A 143 4.34 36.06 49.87
C ARG A 143 4.71 37.44 49.30
N GLY A 144 3.69 38.26 49.14
CA GLY A 144 3.67 39.50 48.36
C GLY A 144 4.90 40.41 48.53
N GLY A 145 5.56 40.69 47.40
CA GLY A 145 6.58 41.73 47.27
C GLY A 145 7.79 41.33 46.40
N ASP A 146 8.08 40.03 46.29
CA ASP A 146 9.31 39.59 45.61
C ASP A 146 9.21 39.60 44.08
N TRP A 147 8.01 39.42 43.52
CA TRP A 147 7.78 39.55 42.07
C TRP A 147 7.89 41.01 41.59
N GLU A 148 7.44 41.96 42.40
CA GLU A 148 7.57 43.39 42.10
C GLU A 148 9.03 43.84 42.18
N ARG A 149 9.81 43.29 43.13
CA ARG A 149 11.25 43.54 43.26
C ARG A 149 12.03 42.92 42.11
N SER A 150 11.70 41.70 41.69
CA SER A 150 12.37 41.05 40.55
C SER A 150 12.05 41.76 39.24
N LEU A 151 10.81 42.24 39.04
CA LEU A 151 10.40 43.02 37.89
C LEU A 151 11.13 44.38 37.83
N LYS A 152 11.18 45.12 38.95
CA LYS A 152 11.96 46.39 39.04
C LYS A 152 13.46 46.17 38.83
N ALA A 153 14.01 45.05 39.31
CA ALA A 153 15.41 44.71 39.09
C ALA A 153 15.70 44.38 37.61
N LEU A 154 14.78 43.70 36.93
CA LEU A 154 14.87 43.43 35.49
C LEU A 154 14.77 44.72 34.68
N GLU A 155 13.81 45.59 35.00
CA GLU A 155 13.66 46.91 34.37
C GLU A 155 14.93 47.75 34.51
N LYS A 156 15.54 47.77 35.70
CA LYS A 156 16.82 48.45 35.94
C LYS A 156 17.97 47.82 35.15
N ARG A 157 18.01 46.49 35.00
CA ARG A 157 19.02 45.80 34.17
C ARG A 157 18.84 46.12 32.69
N LEU A 158 17.62 46.15 32.19
CA LEU A 158 17.28 46.54 30.82
C LEU A 158 17.69 48.00 30.56
N ALA A 159 17.34 48.93 31.45
CA ALA A 159 17.75 50.33 31.35
C ALA A 159 19.28 50.49 31.33
N ASN A 160 19.99 49.78 32.21
CA ASN A 160 21.46 49.78 32.22
C ASN A 160 22.05 49.21 30.93
N HIS A 161 21.47 48.13 30.39
CA HIS A 161 21.94 47.53 29.15
C HIS A 161 21.66 48.42 27.94
N GLU A 162 20.50 49.08 27.89
CA GLU A 162 20.21 50.10 26.88
C GLU A 162 21.16 51.29 26.96
N GLU A 163 21.46 51.78 28.16
CA GLU A 163 22.45 52.85 28.35
C GLU A 163 23.85 52.42 27.89
N GLN A 164 24.27 51.21 28.23
CA GLN A 164 25.55 50.66 27.77
C GLN A 164 25.60 50.58 26.26
N ALA A 165 24.57 50.01 25.63
CA ALA A 165 24.46 49.93 24.17
C ALA A 165 24.46 51.34 23.52
N ARG A 166 23.80 52.32 24.14
CA ARG A 166 23.83 53.72 23.67
C ARG A 166 25.23 54.32 23.78
N ARG A 167 25.94 54.10 24.89
CA ARG A 167 27.33 54.58 25.09
C ARG A 167 28.29 53.93 24.10
N GLU A 168 28.14 52.64 23.83
CA GLU A 168 28.93 51.93 22.84
C GLU A 168 28.68 52.45 21.42
N ARG A 169 27.42 52.67 21.06
CA ARG A 169 27.07 53.31 19.78
C ARG A 169 27.66 54.71 19.65
N GLN A 170 27.62 55.53 20.70
CA GLN A 170 28.22 56.86 20.70
C GLN A 170 29.75 56.78 20.51
N LYS A 171 30.42 55.89 21.25
CA LYS A 171 31.87 55.66 21.08
C LYS A 171 32.22 55.19 19.68
N SER A 172 31.42 54.29 19.09
CA SER A 172 31.58 53.85 17.70
C SER A 172 31.44 55.03 16.74
N GLN A 173 30.39 55.84 16.88
CA GLN A 173 30.18 57.02 16.03
C GLN A 173 31.30 58.05 16.16
N GLU A 174 31.82 58.26 17.36
CA GLU A 174 32.98 59.14 17.57
C GLU A 174 34.25 58.58 16.94
N ALA A 175 34.48 57.26 17.04
CA ALA A 175 35.58 56.59 16.37
C ALA A 175 35.47 56.71 14.85
N ASP A 176 34.28 56.51 14.28
CA ASP A 176 34.01 56.69 12.86
C ASP A 176 34.27 58.14 12.40
N ARG A 177 33.82 59.12 13.18
CA ARG A 177 34.10 60.54 12.90
C ARG A 177 35.60 60.85 12.93
N LYS A 178 36.34 60.29 13.88
CA LYS A 178 37.81 60.43 13.95
C LYS A 178 38.47 59.77 12.75
N LEU A 179 38.03 58.57 12.39
CA LEU A 179 38.52 57.84 11.22
C LEU A 179 38.30 58.64 9.93
N GLU A 180 37.12 59.22 9.74
CA GLU A 180 36.83 60.07 8.58
C GLU A 180 37.70 61.34 8.56
N ARG A 181 37.97 61.94 9.72
CA ARG A 181 38.93 63.08 9.81
C ARG A 181 40.33 62.64 9.39
N TYR A 182 40.82 61.51 9.90
CA TYR A 182 42.14 60.99 9.51
C TYR A 182 42.21 60.62 8.03
N LYS A 183 41.17 60.00 7.47
CA LYS A 183 41.08 59.72 6.02
C LYS A 183 41.16 61.02 5.22
N ARG A 184 40.39 62.05 5.61
CA ARG A 184 40.42 63.37 4.93
C ARG A 184 41.80 64.01 5.03
N ALA A 185 42.45 63.97 6.20
CA ALA A 185 43.81 64.48 6.39
C ALA A 185 44.83 63.75 5.50
N LEU A 186 44.76 62.41 5.46
CA LEU A 186 45.62 61.58 4.61
C LEU A 186 45.39 61.87 3.12
N HIS A 187 44.14 61.99 2.69
CA HIS A 187 43.80 62.39 1.31
C HIS A 187 44.34 63.78 0.99
N ALA A 188 44.22 64.74 1.90
CA ALA A 188 44.78 66.07 1.73
C ALA A 188 46.30 66.01 1.59
N GLU A 189 47.02 65.27 2.46
CA GLU A 189 48.47 65.09 2.35
C GLU A 189 48.92 64.41 1.06
N ARG A 190 48.16 63.41 0.60
CA ARG A 190 48.44 62.74 -0.68
C ARG A 190 48.26 63.68 -1.87
N ASN A 191 47.27 64.57 -1.81
CA ASN A 191 46.93 65.51 -2.86
C ASN A 191 47.65 66.87 -2.75
N LYS A 192 48.51 67.09 -1.74
CA LYS A 192 49.40 68.27 -1.69
C LYS A 192 50.32 68.26 -2.93
N SER A 193 50.31 69.38 -3.66
CA SER A 193 51.17 69.57 -4.85
C SER A 193 52.66 69.48 -4.46
N LEU A 194 53.52 69.04 -5.37
CA LEU A 194 54.98 68.94 -5.15
C LEU A 194 55.58 70.24 -4.60
N TRP A 195 55.05 71.40 -5.02
CA TRP A 195 55.45 72.71 -4.53
C TRP A 195 55.03 73.00 -3.07
N GLN A 196 53.89 72.48 -2.62
CA GLN A 196 53.45 72.61 -1.22
C GLN A 196 54.27 71.74 -0.27
N LYS A 197 54.85 70.62 -0.73
CA LYS A 197 55.70 69.76 0.10
C LYS A 197 57.13 70.28 0.27
N LEU A 198 57.60 71.16 -0.61
CA LEU A 198 58.97 71.67 -0.62
C LEU A 198 59.14 73.04 0.06
N PHE A 199 58.06 73.80 0.25
CA PHE A 199 58.11 75.17 0.80
C PHE A 199 57.17 75.40 1.99
N GLY A 200 56.65 74.33 2.62
CA GLY A 200 55.77 74.39 3.79
C GLY A 200 55.43 73.02 4.37
#